data_AF-A0A5C0SJY3-F1
#
_entry.id   AF-A0A5C0SJY3-F1
#
_cell.length_a   1.000
_cell.length_b   1.000
_cell.length_c   1.000
_cell.angle_alpha   90.00
_cell.angle_beta   90.00
_cell.angle_gamma   90.00
#
_symmetry.space_group_name_H-M   'P 1'
#
loop_
_entity.id
_entity.type
_entity.pdbx_description
1 polymer ?
#
loop_
_entity_poly.entity_id
_entity_poly.type
_entity_poly.pdbx_seq_one_letter_code
_entity_poly.pdbx_strand_id
1 'polypeptide(L)'
;MPAARAEMIRLSADAGTPIYKPFFDYMRRSLLDMENRYLFSDLVEYLFPGEFFMYDVDSVVFDRDSREPVAAFELKRKSWRVAQGAWGAGKLEVNGYQFLRLKRLARRFSVPVFYFVWVGKHFAVFRVDEVWAELERKYEGTSAEDLYAVIPLDDVQVAEDFIELRRIMREVLGR
;
A
#
# COMPACT_ATOMS: atom_id res chain seq x y z
N MET A 1 2.70 -26.46 7.36
CA MET A 1 3.23 -25.61 6.28
C MET A 1 3.61 -26.34 4.96
N PRO A 2 2.98 -27.45 4.51
CA PRO A 2 3.09 -27.92 3.11
C PRO A 2 1.93 -27.50 2.19
N ALA A 3 0.72 -27.35 2.72
CA ALA A 3 -0.49 -27.12 1.92
C ALA A 3 -0.50 -25.77 1.19
N ALA A 4 -0.07 -24.68 1.83
CA ALA A 4 0.00 -23.36 1.20
C ALA A 4 1.01 -23.30 0.03
N ARG A 5 2.11 -24.07 0.10
CA ARG A 5 3.03 -24.22 -1.04
C ARG A 5 2.37 -24.99 -2.18
N ALA A 6 1.66 -26.08 -1.89
CA ALA A 6 0.97 -26.88 -2.90
C ALA A 6 -0.18 -26.13 -3.59
N GLU A 7 -0.89 -25.27 -2.86
CA GLU A 7 -2.02 -24.49 -3.37
C GLU A 7 -1.55 -23.30 -4.23
N MET A 8 -0.46 -22.63 -3.85
CA MET A 8 0.23 -21.66 -4.71
C MET A 8 0.80 -22.29 -5.99
N ILE A 9 1.30 -23.53 -5.90
CA ILE A 9 1.81 -24.28 -7.07
C ILE A 9 0.68 -24.56 -8.06
N ARG A 10 -0.53 -24.88 -7.59
CA ARG A 10 -1.69 -25.17 -8.45
C ARG A 10 -2.25 -23.94 -9.17
N LEU A 11 -2.39 -22.80 -8.49
CA LEU A 11 -2.88 -21.55 -9.12
C LEU A 11 -1.94 -21.01 -10.21
N SER A 12 -0.66 -21.40 -10.18
CA SER A 12 0.38 -20.85 -11.06
C SER A 12 0.73 -21.74 -12.26
N ALA A 13 0.37 -23.03 -12.23
CA ALA A 13 0.63 -23.97 -13.32
C ALA A 13 -0.25 -23.68 -14.55
N ASP A 14 -1.47 -23.19 -14.33
CA ASP A 14 -2.43 -22.86 -15.40
C ASP A 14 -2.09 -21.55 -16.13
N ALA A 15 -1.15 -20.75 -15.61
CA ALA A 15 -0.78 -19.42 -16.14
C ALA A 15 0.41 -19.42 -17.14
N GLY A 16 0.99 -20.59 -17.42
CA GLY A 16 2.05 -20.77 -18.41
C GLY A 16 3.49 -20.49 -17.91
N THR A 17 4.46 -21.14 -18.55
CA THR A 17 5.91 -21.08 -18.30
C THR A 17 6.54 -19.66 -18.23
N PRO A 18 6.04 -18.61 -18.91
CA PRO A 18 6.67 -17.28 -18.89
C PRO A 18 6.56 -16.53 -17.56
N ILE A 19 5.57 -16.80 -16.70
CA ILE A 19 5.31 -16.02 -15.47
C ILE A 19 6.10 -16.56 -14.26
N TYR A 20 6.44 -17.85 -14.28
CA TYR A 20 7.08 -18.54 -13.16
C TYR A 20 8.49 -18.02 -12.85
N LYS A 21 9.36 -17.90 -13.87
CA LYS A 21 10.75 -17.44 -13.67
C LYS A 21 10.84 -15.96 -13.23
N PRO A 22 10.10 -15.01 -13.85
CA PRO A 22 10.07 -13.63 -13.40
C PRO A 22 9.59 -13.46 -11.95
N PHE A 23 8.64 -14.27 -11.49
CA PHE A 23 8.18 -14.23 -10.10
C PHE A 23 9.28 -14.62 -9.10
N PHE A 24 9.99 -15.73 -9.32
CA PHE A 24 11.07 -16.15 -8.42
C PHE A 24 12.28 -15.21 -8.48
N ASP A 25 12.63 -14.72 -9.67
CA ASP A 25 13.70 -13.73 -9.83
C ASP A 25 13.34 -12.42 -9.11
N TYR A 26 12.08 -11.99 -9.18
CA TYR A 26 11.56 -10.86 -8.42
C TYR A 26 11.64 -11.13 -6.91
N MET A 27 11.12 -12.26 -6.44
CA MET A 27 11.14 -12.64 -5.02
C MET A 27 12.58 -12.67 -4.46
N ARG A 28 13.54 -13.19 -5.22
CA ARG A 28 14.95 -13.20 -4.80
C ARG A 28 15.49 -11.79 -4.63
N ARG A 29 15.22 -10.88 -5.58
CA ARG A 29 15.63 -9.47 -5.47
C ARG A 29 14.98 -8.79 -4.27
N SER A 30 13.67 -8.98 -4.10
CA SER A 30 12.94 -8.42 -2.95
C SER A 30 13.50 -8.89 -1.61
N LEU A 31 13.91 -10.15 -1.48
CA LEU A 31 14.56 -10.63 -0.25
C LEU A 31 15.88 -9.92 0.05
N LEU A 32 16.73 -9.73 -0.96
CA LEU A 32 17.99 -8.99 -0.81
C LEU A 32 17.75 -7.51 -0.48
N ASP A 33 16.74 -6.90 -1.10
CA ASP A 33 16.36 -5.51 -0.81
C ASP A 33 15.85 -5.37 0.64
N MET A 34 15.06 -6.33 1.12
CA MET A 34 14.59 -6.36 2.52
C MET A 34 15.75 -6.54 3.51
N GLU A 35 16.73 -7.39 3.19
CA GLU A 35 17.93 -7.57 4.00
C GLU A 35 18.73 -6.28 4.11
N ASN A 36 18.98 -5.59 2.99
CA ASN A 36 19.69 -4.31 2.99
C ASN A 36 18.97 -3.23 3.80
N ARG A 37 17.64 -3.15 3.70
CA ARG A 37 16.83 -2.21 4.48
C ARG A 37 16.91 -2.49 5.97
N TYR A 38 16.84 -3.76 6.35
CA TYR A 38 17.00 -4.17 7.74
C TYR A 38 18.37 -3.77 8.29
N LEU A 39 19.45 -4.11 7.57
CA LEU A 39 20.82 -3.74 7.98
C LEU A 39 21.01 -2.24 8.11
N PHE A 40 20.46 -1.45 7.18
CA PHE A 40 20.54 0.01 7.25
C PHE A 40 19.71 0.57 8.42
N SER A 41 18.53 0.01 8.70
CA SER A 41 17.72 0.39 9.86
C SER A 41 18.44 0.11 11.18
N ASP A 42 19.05 -1.07 11.31
CA ASP A 42 19.83 -1.43 12.49
C ASP A 42 21.04 -0.51 12.67
N LEU A 43 21.69 -0.11 11.57
CA LEU A 43 22.79 0.86 11.62
C LEU A 43 22.32 2.24 12.10
N VAL A 44 21.17 2.73 11.62
CA VAL A 44 20.62 4.03 12.08
C VAL A 44 20.27 3.97 13.56
N GLU A 45 19.61 2.92 14.03
CA GLU A 45 19.28 2.74 15.45
C GLU A 45 20.55 2.62 16.31
N TYR A 46 21.58 1.91 15.84
CA TYR A 46 22.86 1.83 16.53
C TYR A 46 23.54 3.19 16.68
N LEU A 47 23.52 4.01 15.63
CA LEU A 47 24.14 5.33 15.63
C LEU A 47 23.33 6.36 16.43
N PHE A 48 22.01 6.23 16.47
CA PHE A 48 21.08 7.22 17.04
C PHE A 48 19.93 6.54 17.82
N PRO A 49 20.22 5.91 18.97
CA PRO A 49 19.23 5.08 19.67
C PRO A 49 17.95 5.85 20.04
N GLY A 50 16.81 5.38 19.55
CA GLY A 50 15.50 5.97 19.83
C GLY A 50 15.22 7.34 19.20
N GLU A 51 16.09 7.88 18.36
CA GLU A 51 15.92 9.22 17.77
C GLU A 51 15.21 9.19 16.41
N PHE A 52 15.44 8.16 15.60
CA PHE A 52 14.92 8.08 14.23
C PHE A 52 14.09 6.81 13.99
N PHE A 53 13.18 6.90 13.03
CA PHE A 53 12.41 5.76 12.54
C PHE A 53 12.44 5.75 11.02
N MET A 54 12.66 4.57 10.43
CA MET A 54 12.65 4.41 8.97
C MET A 54 11.24 4.18 8.44
N TYR A 55 10.91 4.89 7.36
CA TYR A 55 9.67 4.69 6.62
C TYR A 55 9.97 4.51 5.14
N ASP A 56 9.45 3.43 4.57
CA ASP A 56 9.56 3.13 3.15
C ASP A 56 8.31 3.58 2.42
N VAL A 57 8.50 4.22 1.26
CA VAL A 57 7.43 4.41 0.28
C VAL A 57 7.39 3.16 -0.60
N ASP A 58 6.21 2.54 -0.70
CA ASP A 58 6.07 1.25 -1.39
C ASP A 58 6.43 1.32 -2.88
N SER A 59 6.04 2.39 -3.56
CA SER A 59 6.35 2.54 -4.99
C SER A 59 6.45 4.00 -5.43
N VAL A 60 7.30 4.26 -6.42
CA VAL A 60 7.36 5.52 -7.15
C VAL A 60 7.20 5.19 -8.63
N VAL A 61 6.24 5.83 -9.28
CA VAL A 61 5.96 5.66 -10.70
C VAL A 61 6.71 6.74 -11.47
N PHE A 62 7.35 6.32 -12.55
CA PHE A 62 8.07 7.18 -13.47
C PHE A 62 7.36 7.18 -14.82
N ASP A 63 7.29 8.34 -15.45
CA ASP A 63 6.95 8.40 -16.86
C ASP A 63 8.06 7.70 -17.67
N ARG A 64 7.66 6.86 -18.62
CA ARG A 64 8.60 5.97 -19.30
C ARG A 64 9.55 6.70 -20.24
N ASP A 65 9.07 7.78 -20.86
CA ASP A 65 9.79 8.47 -21.93
C ASP A 65 10.69 9.55 -21.35
N SER A 66 10.15 10.39 -20.46
CA SER A 66 10.91 11.45 -19.77
C SER A 66 11.77 10.93 -18.61
N ARG A 67 11.43 9.75 -18.06
CA ARG A 67 12.01 9.22 -16.81
C ARG A 67 11.83 10.12 -15.60
N GLU A 68 10.88 11.05 -15.64
CA GLU A 68 10.54 11.88 -14.50
C GLU A 68 9.59 11.12 -13.56
N PRO A 69 9.72 11.28 -12.23
CA PRO A 69 8.77 10.71 -11.30
C PRO A 69 7.43 11.45 -11.43
N VAL A 70 6.33 10.71 -11.50
CA VAL A 70 4.98 11.29 -11.66
C VAL A 70 4.14 11.20 -10.39
N ALA A 71 4.31 10.13 -9.62
CA ALA A 71 3.54 9.89 -8.41
C ALA A 71 4.25 8.86 -7.52
N ALA A 72 4.00 8.96 -6.22
CA ALA A 72 4.39 7.95 -5.25
C ALA A 72 3.15 7.25 -4.68
N PHE A 73 3.28 5.99 -4.32
CA PHE A 73 2.19 5.16 -3.84
C PHE A 73 2.56 4.44 -2.56
N GLU A 74 1.61 4.46 -1.63
CA GLU A 74 1.50 3.50 -0.56
C GLU A 74 0.49 2.42 -0.97
N LEU A 75 0.90 1.16 -0.98
CA LEU A 75 0.14 0.02 -1.47
C LEU A 75 -0.35 -0.81 -0.29
N LYS A 76 -1.67 -0.95 -0.18
CA LYS A 76 -2.28 -1.80 0.86
C LYS A 76 -3.21 -2.83 0.26
N ARG A 77 -3.21 -4.01 0.85
CA ARG A 77 -4.22 -5.04 0.61
C ARG A 77 -5.00 -5.30 1.89
N LYS A 78 -6.32 -5.21 1.81
CA LYS A 78 -7.23 -5.52 2.91
C LYS A 78 -8.18 -6.64 2.49
N SER A 79 -8.31 -7.64 3.36
CA SER A 79 -9.31 -8.69 3.16
C SER A 79 -10.72 -8.13 3.33
N TRP A 80 -11.66 -8.61 2.51
CA TRP A 80 -13.06 -8.19 2.61
C TRP A 80 -13.65 -8.46 4.00
N ARG A 81 -13.32 -9.61 4.61
CA ARG A 81 -13.77 -9.98 5.96
C ARG A 81 -13.50 -8.91 7.01
N VAL A 82 -12.35 -8.24 6.92
CA VAL A 82 -11.96 -7.19 7.86
C VAL A 82 -12.57 -5.84 7.46
N ALA A 83 -12.63 -5.55 6.16
CA ALA A 83 -13.08 -4.25 5.68
C ALA A 83 -14.60 -4.08 5.61
N GLN A 84 -15.37 -5.17 5.51
CA GLN A 84 -16.80 -5.14 5.19
C GLN A 84 -17.64 -4.26 6.14
N GLY A 85 -17.28 -4.22 7.43
CA GLY A 85 -18.01 -3.43 8.43
C GLY A 85 -17.85 -1.93 8.20
N ALA A 86 -16.59 -1.46 8.09
CA ALA A 86 -16.30 -0.07 7.78
C ALA A 86 -16.80 0.32 6.39
N TRP A 87 -16.56 -0.54 5.40
CA TRP A 87 -16.96 -0.30 4.00
C TRP A 87 -18.48 -0.16 3.86
N GLY A 88 -19.26 -1.04 4.50
CA GLY A 88 -20.72 -0.96 4.53
C GLY A 88 -21.25 0.28 5.25
N ALA A 89 -20.44 0.89 6.13
CA ALA A 89 -20.73 2.17 6.79
C ALA A 89 -20.22 3.38 6.00
N GLY A 90 -19.81 3.21 4.73
CA GLY A 90 -19.29 4.29 3.89
C GLY A 90 -17.89 4.77 4.30
N LYS A 91 -17.09 3.91 4.94
CA LYS A 91 -15.77 4.26 5.50
C LYS A 91 -14.66 3.31 5.01
N LEU A 92 -13.48 3.87 4.79
CA LEU A 92 -12.22 3.15 4.60
C LEU A 92 -11.34 3.37 5.82
N GLU A 93 -10.87 2.28 6.42
CA GLU A 93 -9.90 2.35 7.51
C GLU A 93 -8.49 2.09 6.95
N VAL A 94 -7.48 2.81 7.43
CA VAL A 94 -6.05 2.49 7.24
C VAL A 94 -5.30 2.70 8.56
N ASN A 95 -4.05 2.24 8.66
CA ASN A 95 -3.26 2.48 9.88
C ASN A 95 -3.05 3.99 10.09
N GLY A 96 -3.45 4.50 11.25
CA GLY A 96 -3.50 5.93 11.55
C GLY A 96 -2.12 6.56 11.69
N TYR A 97 -1.18 5.89 12.37
CA TYR A 97 0.19 6.38 12.47
C TYR A 97 0.86 6.46 11.11
N GLN A 98 0.63 5.46 10.26
CA GLN A 98 1.14 5.42 8.90
C GLN A 98 0.55 6.55 8.05
N PHE A 99 -0.77 6.74 8.10
CA PHE A 99 -1.45 7.82 7.40
C PHE A 99 -0.92 9.19 7.82
N LEU A 100 -0.72 9.43 9.12
CA LEU A 100 -0.16 10.67 9.63
C LEU A 100 1.28 10.92 9.15
N ARG A 101 2.12 9.88 9.14
CA ARG A 101 3.49 9.98 8.58
C ARG A 101 3.44 10.35 7.10
N LEU A 102 2.61 9.67 6.31
CA LEU A 102 2.44 9.97 4.89
C LEU A 102 1.89 11.37 4.64
N LYS A 103 0.93 11.86 5.43
CA LYS A 103 0.46 13.26 5.36
C LYS A 103 1.60 14.26 5.52
N ARG A 104 2.52 14.01 6.47
CA ARG A 104 3.71 14.85 6.68
C ARG A 104 4.75 14.69 5.58
N LEU A 105 4.86 13.49 5.01
CA LEU A 105 5.81 13.18 3.93
C LEU A 105 5.37 13.77 2.59
N ALA A 106 4.07 13.69 2.27
CA ALA A 106 3.49 14.21 1.04
C ALA A 106 3.75 15.71 0.85
N ARG A 107 3.79 16.48 1.95
CA ARG A 107 4.13 17.92 1.92
C ARG A 107 5.59 18.22 1.56
N ARG A 108 6.45 17.19 1.53
CA ARG A 108 7.89 17.30 1.24
C ARG A 108 8.28 16.60 -0.06
N PHE A 109 7.39 15.78 -0.62
CA PHE A 109 7.64 15.13 -1.90
C PHE A 109 7.43 16.14 -3.04
N SER A 110 8.26 16.01 -4.08
CA SER A 110 8.09 16.77 -5.32
C SER A 110 6.96 16.21 -6.21
N VAL A 111 6.46 15.01 -5.89
CA VAL A 111 5.38 14.34 -6.59
C VAL A 111 4.23 14.03 -5.65
N PRO A 112 2.98 13.97 -6.14
CA PRO A 112 1.85 13.59 -5.31
C PRO A 112 2.01 12.17 -4.75
N VAL A 113 1.54 11.98 -3.52
CA VAL A 113 1.55 10.69 -2.82
C VAL A 113 0.12 10.17 -2.73
N PHE A 114 -0.11 8.94 -3.17
CA PHE A 114 -1.42 8.30 -3.15
C PHE A 114 -1.42 7.07 -2.26
N TYR A 115 -2.56 6.79 -1.63
CA TYR A 115 -2.88 5.44 -1.21
C TYR A 115 -3.52 4.70 -2.36
N PHE A 116 -3.10 3.46 -2.57
CA PHE A 116 -3.79 2.47 -3.38
C PHE A 116 -4.15 1.30 -2.46
N VAL A 117 -5.44 1.13 -2.18
CA VAL A 117 -5.93 0.08 -1.28
C VAL A 117 -6.79 -0.90 -2.05
N TRP A 118 -6.28 -2.13 -2.19
CA TRP A 118 -7.07 -3.25 -2.71
C TRP A 118 -7.90 -3.87 -1.59
N VAL A 119 -9.22 -3.70 -1.66
CA VAL A 119 -10.18 -4.16 -0.64
C VAL A 119 -11.11 -5.22 -1.22
N GLY A 120 -10.84 -6.50 -0.93
CA GLY A 120 -11.64 -7.58 -1.50
C GLY A 120 -11.59 -7.61 -3.03
N LYS A 121 -12.67 -7.20 -3.69
CA LYS A 121 -12.74 -7.03 -5.16
C LYS A 121 -12.64 -5.58 -5.64
N HIS A 122 -12.65 -4.61 -4.71
CA HIS A 122 -12.68 -3.18 -4.98
C HIS A 122 -11.28 -2.57 -4.88
N PHE A 123 -11.08 -1.43 -5.56
CA PHE A 123 -9.86 -0.64 -5.47
C PHE A 123 -10.20 0.77 -5.00
N ALA A 124 -9.57 1.21 -3.92
CA ALA A 124 -9.78 2.53 -3.35
C ALA A 124 -8.48 3.34 -3.52
N VAL A 125 -8.55 4.47 -4.22
CA VAL A 125 -7.40 5.31 -4.55
C VAL A 125 -7.67 6.74 -4.11
N PHE A 126 -6.74 7.33 -3.38
CA PHE A 126 -6.87 8.72 -2.95
C PHE A 126 -5.53 9.39 -2.72
N ARG A 127 -5.50 10.71 -2.95
CA ARG A 127 -4.31 11.52 -2.73
C ARG A 127 -4.18 11.84 -1.24
N VAL A 128 -3.02 11.54 -0.68
CA VAL A 128 -2.80 11.56 0.77
C VAL A 128 -3.03 12.94 1.35
N ASP A 129 -2.54 14.01 0.73
CA ASP A 129 -2.60 15.38 1.23
C ASP A 129 -3.98 16.04 1.10
N GLU A 130 -4.85 15.54 0.22
CA GLU A 130 -6.19 16.09 -0.03
C GLU A 130 -7.29 15.46 0.84
N VAL A 131 -7.13 14.19 1.25
CA VAL A 131 -8.17 13.48 2.02
C VAL A 131 -8.12 13.75 3.52
N TRP A 132 -9.27 14.02 4.14
CA TRP A 132 -9.38 14.10 5.59
C TRP A 132 -9.64 12.73 6.21
N ALA A 133 -9.21 12.52 7.46
CA ALA A 133 -9.50 11.31 8.20
C ALA A 133 -9.80 11.60 9.67
N GLU A 134 -10.78 10.91 10.23
CA GLU A 134 -10.99 10.83 11.67
C GLU A 134 -10.01 9.83 12.27
N LEU A 135 -9.34 10.20 13.37
CA LEU A 135 -8.42 9.30 14.05
C LEU A 135 -9.14 8.61 15.21
N GLU A 136 -9.25 7.29 15.12
CA GLU A 136 -9.97 6.47 16.10
C GLU A 136 -9.05 5.37 16.62
N ARG A 137 -9.01 5.16 17.94
CA ARG A 137 -8.52 3.87 18.48
C ARG A 137 -9.64 2.86 18.36
N LYS A 138 -9.36 1.70 17.77
CA LYS A 138 -10.39 0.68 17.47
C LYS A 138 -9.90 -0.70 17.87
N TYR A 139 -10.86 -1.62 17.98
CA TYR A 139 -10.62 -3.05 18.25
C TYR A 139 -9.89 -3.30 19.57
N GLU A 140 -10.21 -2.52 20.60
CA GLU A 140 -9.62 -2.61 21.95
C GLU A 140 -9.69 -4.04 22.51
N GLY A 141 -8.59 -4.48 23.13
CA GLY A 141 -8.45 -5.82 23.68
C GLY A 141 -8.22 -6.92 22.64
N THR A 142 -7.99 -6.57 21.37
CA THR A 142 -7.68 -7.52 20.30
C THR A 142 -6.28 -7.31 19.72
N SER A 143 -5.77 -8.29 18.97
CA SER A 143 -4.51 -8.13 18.23
C SER A 143 -4.56 -7.11 17.09
N ALA A 144 -5.75 -6.60 16.76
CA ALA A 144 -5.96 -5.53 15.79
C ALA A 144 -6.12 -4.16 16.46
N GLU A 145 -5.94 -4.06 17.78
CA GLU A 145 -5.98 -2.80 18.50
C GLU A 145 -4.87 -1.87 18.01
N ASP A 146 -5.26 -0.73 17.43
CA ASP A 146 -4.33 0.30 16.97
C ASP A 146 -5.07 1.63 16.79
N LEU A 147 -4.32 2.68 16.44
CA LEU A 147 -4.85 3.90 15.87
C LEU A 147 -5.18 3.69 14.39
N TYR A 148 -6.41 4.00 14.01
CA TYR A 148 -6.91 3.95 12.64
C TYR A 148 -7.20 5.36 12.13
N ALA A 149 -6.84 5.61 10.87
CA ALA A 149 -7.38 6.73 10.11
C ALA A 149 -8.63 6.24 9.38
N VAL A 150 -9.77 6.83 9.73
CA VAL A 150 -11.09 6.50 9.21
C VAL A 150 -11.48 7.56 8.20
N ILE A 151 -11.58 7.14 6.94
CA ILE A 151 -11.72 8.00 5.78
C ILE A 151 -13.12 7.77 5.18
N PRO A 152 -13.95 8.81 4.96
CA PRO A 152 -15.19 8.68 4.22
C PRO A 152 -14.92 8.16 2.79
N LEU A 153 -15.69 7.18 2.33
CA LEU A 153 -15.55 6.67 0.96
C LEU A 153 -15.91 7.73 -0.09
N ASP A 154 -16.72 8.72 0.25
CA ASP A 154 -17.05 9.86 -0.62
C ASP A 154 -15.81 10.72 -0.97
N ASP A 155 -14.77 10.68 -0.13
CA ASP A 155 -13.49 11.36 -0.36
C ASP A 155 -12.49 10.49 -1.14
N VAL A 156 -12.90 9.29 -1.58
CA VAL A 156 -12.01 8.28 -2.19
C VAL A 156 -12.54 7.86 -3.54
N GLN A 157 -11.63 7.71 -4.51
CA GLN A 157 -11.99 7.15 -5.80
C GLN A 157 -12.06 5.62 -5.69
N VAL A 158 -13.27 5.07 -5.79
CA VAL A 158 -13.51 3.63 -5.75
C VAL A 158 -13.72 3.11 -7.16
N ALA A 159 -12.99 2.04 -7.50
CA ALA A 159 -13.20 1.25 -8.71
C ALA A 159 -13.77 -0.12 -8.35
N GLU A 160 -14.88 -0.46 -8.99
CA GLU A 160 -15.55 -1.77 -8.91
C GLU A 160 -14.92 -2.81 -9.84
N ASP A 161 -14.23 -2.34 -10.89
CA ASP A 161 -13.58 -3.18 -11.88
C ASP A 161 -12.28 -2.56 -12.46
N PHE A 162 -11.64 -3.29 -13.37
CA PHE A 162 -10.39 -2.85 -14.01
C PHE A 162 -10.57 -1.71 -15.03
N ILE A 163 -11.77 -1.52 -15.58
CA ILE A 163 -12.05 -0.44 -16.52
C ILE A 163 -12.11 0.88 -15.77
N GLU A 164 -12.85 0.93 -14.67
CA GLU A 164 -12.90 2.07 -13.77
C GLU A 164 -11.53 2.35 -13.16
N LEU A 165 -10.82 1.31 -12.72
CA LEU A 165 -9.48 1.47 -12.17
C LEU A 165 -8.55 2.11 -13.19
N ARG A 166 -8.60 1.68 -14.45
CA ARG A 166 -7.79 2.26 -15.52
C ARG A 166 -8.10 3.74 -15.72
N ARG A 167 -9.39 4.14 -15.64
CA ARG A 167 -9.80 5.54 -15.73
C ARG A 167 -9.21 6.36 -14.57
N ILE A 168 -9.41 5.90 -13.33
CA ILE A 168 -8.88 6.55 -12.12
C ILE A 168 -7.36 6.70 -12.21
N MET A 169 -6.65 5.63 -12.60
CA MET A 169 -5.19 5.66 -12.69
C MET A 169 -4.67 6.57 -13.80
N ARG A 170 -5.43 6.83 -14.87
CA ARG A 170 -5.06 7.84 -15.87
C ARG A 170 -5.07 9.24 -15.26
N GLU A 171 -6.15 9.57 -14.55
CA GLU A 171 -6.30 10.85 -13.86
C GLU A 171 -5.20 11.06 -12.80
N VAL A 172 -4.96 10.04 -11.97
CA VAL A 172 -3.92 10.03 -10.93
C VAL A 172 -2.52 10.24 -11.51
N LEU A 173 -2.25 9.71 -12.71
CA LEU A 173 -0.95 9.79 -13.38
C LEU A 173 -0.87 10.95 -14.40
N GLY A 174 -1.87 11.83 -14.45
CA GLY A 174 -1.90 13.00 -15.32
C GLY A 174 -2.03 12.70 -16.82
N ARG A 175 -2.81 11.68 -17.19
CA ARG A 175 -3.04 11.22 -18.59
C ARG A 175 -4.51 11.16 -18.98
#